data_AF-A0A669D679-F1
#
_entry.id   AF-A0A669D679-F1
#
_cell.length_a   1.000
_cell.length_b   1.000
_cell.length_c   1.000
_cell.angle_alpha   90.00
_cell.angle_beta   90.00
_cell.angle_gamma   90.00
#
_symmetry.space_group_name_H-M   'P 1'
#
loop_
_entity.id
_entity.type
_entity.pdbx_description
1 polymer ?
#
loop_
_entity_poly.entity_id
_entity_poly.type
_entity_poly.pdbx_seq_one_letter_code
_entity_poly.pdbx_strand_id
1 'polypeptide(L)'
;MERSGSGFVLHVIYLCCYKYEHDDGRVSYPLCFIFSSPVGCRPEQQMMYAGSKNKLVQTVELTKVFEIRNTEDLTEEWLREKLGFFR
;
A
#
# COMPACT_ATOMS: atom_id res chain seq x y z
N MET A 1 28.52 21.15 -3.07
CA MET A 1 28.87 19.72 -2.91
C MET A 1 27.57 18.95 -2.69
N GLU A 2 26.73 18.92 -3.72
CA GLU A 2 25.47 18.16 -3.70
C GLU A 2 25.71 16.90 -4.51
N ARG A 3 25.84 15.77 -3.80
CA ARG A 3 26.13 14.50 -4.44
C ARG A 3 24.94 14.09 -5.29
N SER A 4 25.21 13.96 -6.58
CA SER A 4 24.60 13.01 -7.50
C SER A 4 24.10 11.76 -6.77
N GLY A 5 22.80 11.71 -6.51
CA GLY A 5 22.09 10.57 -5.95
C GLY A 5 20.84 10.37 -6.77
N SER A 6 21.00 9.83 -7.98
CA SER A 6 19.92 9.21 -8.74
C SER A 6 19.44 7.96 -7.98
N GLY A 7 18.79 8.17 -6.84
CA GLY A 7 18.06 7.14 -6.14
C GLY A 7 16.85 6.81 -6.98
N PHE A 8 16.79 5.60 -7.52
CA PHE A 8 15.54 5.06 -8.02
C PHE A 8 14.52 5.16 -6.88
N VAL A 9 13.54 6.04 -7.01
CA VAL A 9 12.40 6.08 -6.10
C VAL A 9 11.60 4.81 -6.39
N LEU A 10 11.91 3.75 -5.65
CA LEU A 10 11.33 2.44 -5.84
C LEU A 10 9.88 2.49 -5.35
N HIS A 11 8.93 2.42 -6.27
CA HIS A 11 7.57 2.12 -5.89
C HIS A 11 7.53 0.64 -5.54
N VAL A 12 7.16 0.34 -4.29
CA VAL A 12 6.99 -1.03 -3.84
C VAL A 12 5.50 -1.30 -3.69
N ILE A 13 5.07 -2.38 -4.32
CA ILE A 13 3.71 -2.88 -4.24
C ILE A 13 3.72 -4.07 -3.30
N TYR A 14 2.93 -3.99 -2.22
CA TYR A 14 2.74 -5.09 -1.30
C TYR A 14 1.32 -5.63 -1.45
N LEU A 15 1.22 -6.93 -1.69
CA LEU A 15 -0.03 -7.68 -1.59
C LEU A 15 0.06 -8.53 -0.32
N CYS A 16 -0.71 -8.19 0.70
CA CYS A 16 -0.68 -8.87 1.98
C CYS A 16 -2.04 -9.52 2.27
N CYS A 17 -2.02 -10.78 2.69
CA CYS A 17 -3.17 -11.45 3.28
C CYS A 17 -2.98 -11.43 4.79
N TYR A 18 -3.75 -10.58 5.48
CA TYR A 18 -3.58 -10.39 6.92
C TYR A 18 -4.63 -11.16 7.69
N LYS A 19 -4.23 -11.90 8.73
CA LYS A 19 -5.17 -12.59 9.62
C LYS A 19 -5.77 -11.56 10.59
N TYR A 20 -7.03 -11.22 10.36
CA TYR A 20 -7.79 -10.30 11.21
C TYR A 20 -8.76 -11.09 12.10
N GLU A 21 -8.50 -11.08 13.41
CA GLU A 21 -9.40 -11.65 14.40
C GLU A 21 -10.35 -10.55 14.89
N HIS A 22 -11.65 -10.79 14.74
CA HIS A 22 -12.72 -9.92 15.20
C HIS A 22 -12.99 -10.15 16.67
N ASP A 23 -13.52 -9.13 17.36
CA ASP A 23 -13.85 -9.20 18.79
C ASP A 23 -14.90 -10.27 19.12
N ASP A 24 -15.69 -10.72 18.13
CA ASP A 24 -16.68 -11.79 18.26
C ASP A 24 -16.10 -13.21 18.07
N GLY A 25 -14.77 -13.32 17.90
CA GLY A 25 -14.05 -14.58 17.69
C GLY A 25 -13.99 -15.04 16.24
N ARG A 26 -14.55 -14.29 15.27
CA ARG A 26 -14.42 -14.62 13.85
C ARG A 26 -13.02 -14.28 13.36
N VAL A 27 -12.53 -15.07 12.40
CA VAL A 27 -11.27 -14.79 11.71
C VAL A 27 -11.55 -14.48 10.26
N SER A 28 -11.04 -13.36 9.77
CA SER A 28 -11.10 -12.95 8.37
C SER A 28 -9.69 -12.81 7.80
N TYR A 29 -9.57 -13.02 6.49
CA TYR A 29 -8.31 -12.90 5.77
C TYR A 29 -8.45 -11.88 4.64
N PRO A 30 -8.61 -10.58 4.95
CA PRO A 30 -8.72 -9.54 3.92
C PRO A 30 -7.42 -9.46 3.10
N LEU A 31 -7.59 -9.47 1.77
CA LEU A 31 -6.50 -9.19 0.84
C LEU A 31 -6.31 -7.66 0.77
N CYS A 32 -5.16 -7.20 1.26
CA CYS A 32 -4.80 -5.79 1.34
C CYS A 32 -3.78 -5.46 0.25
N PHE A 33 -4.11 -4.43 -0.53
CA PHE A 33 -3.22 -3.87 -1.52
C PHE A 33 -2.61 -2.59 -0.97
N ILE A 34 -1.30 -2.58 -0.79
CA ILE A 34 -0.58 -1.46 -0.19
C ILE A 34 0.42 -0.94 -1.20
N PHE A 35 0.21 0.32 -1.59
CA PHE A 35 1.02 1.02 -2.56
C PHE A 35 1.96 1.99 -1.84
N SER A 36 3.28 1.73 -1.91
CA SER A 36 4.28 2.65 -1.37
C SER A 36 4.75 3.63 -2.44
N SER A 37 4.53 4.92 -2.19
CA SER A 37 4.94 6.03 -3.06
C SER A 37 5.68 7.10 -2.26
N PRO A 38 7.02 7.02 -2.17
CA PRO A 38 7.82 7.97 -1.41
C PRO A 38 7.70 9.41 -1.89
N VAL A 39 7.83 10.36 -0.96
CA VAL A 39 7.89 11.79 -1.27
C VAL A 39 9.19 12.07 -2.05
N GLY A 40 9.09 12.77 -3.17
CA GLY A 40 10.22 13.02 -4.07
C GLY A 40 10.23 12.16 -5.34
N CYS A 41 9.19 11.35 -5.56
CA CYS A 41 9.01 10.68 -6.83
C CYS A 41 8.77 11.67 -7.98
N ARG A 42 9.32 11.37 -9.16
CA ARG A 42 9.11 12.19 -10.36
C ARG A 42 7.64 12.13 -10.78
N PRO A 43 7.00 13.25 -11.18
CA PRO A 43 5.60 13.28 -11.61
C PRO A 43 5.28 12.26 -12.71
N GLU A 44 6.21 12.03 -13.65
CA GLU A 44 6.03 11.07 -14.75
C GLU A 44 5.92 9.63 -14.23
N GLN A 45 6.69 9.28 -13.19
CA GLN A 45 6.63 7.95 -12.58
C GLN A 45 5.34 7.80 -11.78
N GLN A 46 4.94 8.81 -11.00
CA GLN A 46 3.66 8.78 -10.30
C GLN A 46 2.48 8.56 -11.26
N MET A 47 2.49 9.24 -12.41
CA MET A 47 1.46 9.04 -13.45
C MET A 47 1.46 7.62 -14.02
N MET A 48 2.63 7.06 -14.37
CA MET A 48 2.74 5.69 -14.89
C MET A 48 2.21 4.65 -13.89
N TYR A 49 2.59 4.76 -12.61
CA TYR A 49 2.18 3.80 -11.60
C TYR A 49 0.74 4.03 -11.13
N ALA A 50 0.20 5.26 -11.17
CA ALA A 50 -1.21 5.52 -10.88
C ALA A 50 -2.15 4.80 -11.89
N GLY A 51 -1.79 4.81 -13.17
CA GLY A 51 -2.54 4.08 -14.20
C GLY A 51 -2.49 2.56 -13.99
N SER A 52 -1.30 2.03 -13.68
CA SER A 52 -1.11 0.59 -13.41
C SER A 52 -1.80 0.15 -12.11
N LYS A 53 -1.80 0.99 -11.07
CA LYS A 53 -2.51 0.76 -9.79
C LYS A 53 -3.99 0.49 -10.04
N ASN A 54 -4.66 1.38 -10.75
CA ASN A 54 -6.10 1.25 -11.00
C ASN A 54 -6.43 -0.03 -11.78
N LYS A 55 -5.62 -0.36 -12.78
CA LYS A 55 -5.79 -1.60 -13.55
C LYS A 55 -5.61 -2.84 -12.69
N LEU A 56 -4.61 -2.85 -11.82
CA LEU A 56 -4.36 -3.98 -10.92
C LEU A 56 -5.48 -4.15 -9.88
N VAL A 57 -5.93 -3.05 -9.28
CA VAL A 57 -7.06 -3.04 -8.33
C VAL A 57 -8.33 -3.61 -8.97
N GLN A 58 -8.62 -3.23 -10.21
CA GLN A 58 -9.76 -3.75 -10.96
C GLN A 58 -9.59 -5.22 -11.35
N THR A 59 -8.39 -5.63 -11.77
CA THR A 59 -8.15 -7.00 -12.25
C THR A 59 -8.22 -8.03 -11.11
N VAL A 60 -7.79 -7.64 -9.91
CA VAL A 60 -7.73 -8.53 -8.74
C VAL A 60 -8.92 -8.29 -7.79
N GLU A 61 -9.87 -7.43 -8.18
CA GLU A 61 -11.06 -7.07 -7.40
C GLU A 61 -10.73 -6.66 -5.95
N LEU A 62 -9.62 -5.93 -5.78
CA LEU A 62 -9.11 -5.52 -4.48
C LEU A 62 -9.99 -4.44 -3.89
N THR A 63 -10.65 -4.74 -2.76
CA THR A 63 -11.51 -3.79 -2.06
C THR A 63 -10.78 -2.97 -1.00
N LYS A 64 -9.61 -3.43 -0.54
CA LYS A 64 -8.81 -2.80 0.51
C LYS A 64 -7.51 -2.25 -0.07
N VAL A 65 -7.58 -1.02 -0.57
CA VAL A 65 -6.45 -0.33 -1.22
C VAL A 65 -5.94 0.77 -0.30
N PHE A 66 -4.65 0.69 0.04
CA PHE A 66 -3.98 1.64 0.91
C PHE A 66 -2.75 2.24 0.23
N GLU A 67 -2.41 3.46 0.61
CA GLU A 67 -1.25 4.17 0.10
C GLU A 67 -0.41 4.70 1.27
N ILE A 68 0.89 4.42 1.23
CA ILE A 68 1.86 4.89 2.21
C ILE A 68 2.95 5.70 1.51
N ARG A 69 3.47 6.71 2.21
CA ARG A 69 4.53 7.58 1.70
C ARG A 69 5.88 7.32 2.35
N ASN A 70 5.90 6.66 3.49
CA ASN A 70 7.10 6.13 4.11
C ASN A 70 6.89 4.63 4.38
N THR A 71 7.89 3.81 4.08
CA THR A 71 7.87 2.38 4.40
C THR A 71 7.85 2.12 5.90
N GLU A 72 8.33 3.06 6.71
CA GLU A 72 8.27 3.00 8.18
C GLU A 72 6.84 3.09 8.72
N ASP A 73 5.92 3.69 7.96
CA ASP A 73 4.50 3.77 8.33
C ASP A 73 3.79 2.41 8.21
N LEU A 74 4.40 1.44 7.52
CA LEU A 74 3.84 0.11 7.32
C LEU A 74 4.10 -0.77 8.54
N THR A 75 3.27 -0.61 9.58
CA THR A 75 3.28 -1.48 10.76
C THR A 75 2.02 -2.33 10.89
N GLU A 76 2.06 -3.35 11.74
CA GLU A 76 0.88 -4.19 12.02
C GLU A 76 -0.25 -3.37 12.65
N GLU A 77 0.09 -2.46 13.56
CA GLU A 77 -0.87 -1.57 14.23
C GLU A 77 -1.57 -0.66 13.21
N TRP A 78 -0.80 -0.06 12.29
CA TRP A 78 -1.35 0.74 11.21
C TRP A 78 -2.31 -0.08 10.33
N LEU A 79 -1.92 -1.31 9.96
CA LEU A 79 -2.76 -2.17 9.14
C LEU A 79 -4.06 -2.55 9.86
N ARG A 80 -3.98 -2.88 11.15
CA ARG A 80 -5.16 -3.17 12.00
C ARG A 80 -6.09 -1.97 12.09
N GLU A 81 -5.56 -0.76 12.31
CA GLU A 81 -6.34 0.47 12.36
C GLU A 81 -7.08 0.69 11.02
N LYS A 82 -6.37 0.53 9.91
CA LYS A 82 -6.94 0.66 8.57
C LYS A 82 -7.99 -0.40 8.26
N LEU A 83 -7.80 -1.64 8.72
CA LEU A 83 -8.77 -2.72 8.56
C LEU A 83 -10.00 -2.52 9.46
N GLY A 84 -9.84 -1.95 10.65
CA GLY A 84 -10.95 -1.62 11.56
C GLY A 84 -11.97 -0.64 10.96
N PHE A 85 -11.53 0.24 10.04
CA PHE A 85 -12.44 1.13 9.29
C PHE A 85 -13.40 0.41 8.34
N PHE A 86 -13.12 -0.85 8.01
CA PHE A 86 -13.85 -1.61 7.00
C PHE A 86 -14.80 -2.67 7.59
N ARG A 87 -15.20 -2.48 8.86
CA ARG A 87 -16.15 -3.33 9.59
C ARG A 87 -17.50 -3.48 8.87
#